data_AF-A0A5C5H8E3-F1
#
_entry.id   AF-A0A5C5H8E3-F1
#
_cell.length_a   1.000
_cell.length_b   1.000
_cell.length_c   1.000
_cell.angle_alpha   90.00
_cell.angle_beta   90.00
_cell.angle_gamma   90.00
#
_symmetry.space_group_name_H-M   'P 1'
#
loop_
_entity.id
_entity.type
_entity.pdbx_description
1 polymer ?
#
loop_
_entity_poly.entity_id
_entity_poly.type
_entity_poly.pdbx_seq_one_letter_code
_entity_poly.pdbx_strand_id
1 'polypeptide(L)'
;KGMPSPMADVTGTPEQIIRAQELFLSFNPAPEDGWTIPSTPARPLSWETLVGQVTSAQLRFSRVAGVSNPVQKYGAGVLSLAALLGGVVWWNRLPEPPVVPVVPALPAPVQDVFKKAPEPVYLPHPWAEMPVATDFLNRCQRWRFRVPVSLDRWRLERVRCSAEGLETMYQRQPGGTASRFAERVKQVFNRTPVFNLVSGGNEGVVFIPWAKFTLQDEAAPDAGTQLMQAVSWFQSRQVSFSLSEVKTPPVMPGNDAGTDGVQPIQDWHEYTFSITDKHMPEWILQGLAMQGVRLSSVAYTLSPQGQFTYQIEGHLYAKE
;
A
#
# COMPACT_ATOMS: atom_id res chain seq x y z
N LYS A 1 17.20 -11.94 -8.24
CA LYS A 1 18.37 -11.11 -8.66
C LYS A 1 18.01 -10.37 -9.95
N GLY A 2 18.40 -9.10 -10.09
CA GLY A 2 18.35 -8.35 -11.36
C GLY A 2 17.05 -7.57 -11.62
N MET A 3 17.18 -6.28 -11.95
CA MET A 3 16.13 -5.52 -12.65
C MET A 3 16.40 -5.62 -14.15
N PRO A 4 15.37 -5.43 -15.00
CA PRO A 4 15.59 -5.35 -16.44
C PRO A 4 16.55 -4.21 -16.75
N SER A 5 17.61 -4.50 -17.53
CA SER A 5 18.48 -3.45 -18.04
C SER A 5 17.68 -2.55 -18.99
N PRO A 6 17.89 -1.23 -18.99
CA PRO A 6 17.31 -0.31 -19.98
C PRO A 6 17.62 -0.70 -21.43
N MET A 7 18.63 -1.55 -21.64
CA MET A 7 19.09 -2.04 -22.94
C MET A 7 18.63 -3.48 -23.24
N ALA A 8 17.87 -4.11 -22.35
CA ALA A 8 17.47 -5.52 -22.45
C ALA A 8 16.08 -5.76 -23.06
N ASP A 9 15.34 -4.69 -23.40
CA ASP A 9 14.06 -4.78 -24.09
C ASP A 9 14.23 -4.28 -25.54
N VAL A 10 14.60 -5.20 -26.43
CA VAL A 10 14.89 -4.93 -27.84
C VAL A 10 14.18 -5.95 -28.72
N THR A 11 13.55 -5.47 -29.79
CA THR A 11 12.92 -6.31 -30.83
C THR A 11 13.46 -5.89 -32.20
N GLY A 12 13.56 -6.83 -33.14
CA GLY A 12 14.15 -6.54 -34.45
C GLY A 12 14.53 -7.79 -35.24
N THR A 13 15.32 -7.60 -36.30
CA THR A 13 15.90 -8.69 -37.09
C THR A 13 16.96 -9.46 -36.30
N PRO A 14 17.32 -10.69 -36.69
CA PRO A 14 18.35 -11.47 -36.01
C PRO A 14 19.68 -10.71 -35.82
N GLU A 15 20.11 -9.96 -36.83
CA GLU A 15 21.34 -9.17 -36.79
C GLU A 15 21.25 -8.03 -35.77
N GLN A 16 20.08 -7.39 -35.67
CA GLN A 16 19.82 -6.34 -34.68
C GLN A 16 19.84 -6.90 -33.26
N ILE A 17 19.29 -8.11 -33.04
CA ILE A 17 19.30 -8.78 -31.75
C ILE A 17 20.71 -9.20 -31.35
N ILE A 18 21.51 -9.75 -32.28
CA ILE A 18 22.92 -10.09 -32.02
C ILE A 18 23.71 -8.85 -31.59
N ARG A 19 23.57 -7.74 -32.33
CA ARG A 19 24.24 -6.47 -31.98
C ARG A 19 23.78 -5.92 -30.63
N ALA A 20 22.48 -6.02 -30.31
CA ALA A 20 21.95 -5.60 -29.02
C ALA A 20 22.49 -6.47 -27.87
N GLN A 21 22.65 -7.77 -28.09
CA GLN A 21 23.27 -8.68 -27.13
C GLN A 21 24.74 -8.33 -26.88
N GLU A 22 25.54 -8.11 -27.93
CA GLU A 22 26.94 -7.69 -27.80
C GLU A 22 27.08 -6.40 -27.00
N LEU A 23 26.22 -5.42 -27.31
CA LEU A 23 26.17 -4.15 -26.59
C LEU A 23 25.75 -4.33 -25.14
N PHE A 24 24.75 -5.18 -24.86
CA PHE A 24 24.36 -5.50 -23.50
C PHE A 24 25.54 -6.10 -22.71
N LEU A 25 26.27 -7.05 -23.30
CA LEU A 25 27.41 -7.70 -22.65
C LEU A 25 28.61 -6.77 -22.46
N SER A 26 28.81 -5.77 -23.32
CA SER A 26 29.89 -4.80 -23.15
C SER A 26 29.70 -3.88 -21.93
N PHE A 27 28.45 -3.63 -21.53
CA PHE A 27 28.11 -2.77 -20.39
C PHE A 27 27.75 -3.55 -19.11
N ASN A 28 27.45 -4.85 -19.21
CA ASN A 28 26.97 -5.66 -18.09
C ASN A 28 27.89 -6.88 -17.91
N PRO A 29 28.85 -6.82 -16.96
CA PRO A 29 29.72 -7.96 -16.69
C PRO A 29 28.90 -9.17 -16.23
N ALA A 30 29.39 -10.37 -16.51
CA ALA A 30 28.71 -11.60 -16.13
C ALA A 30 28.56 -11.69 -14.60
N PRO A 31 27.37 -12.07 -14.08
CA PRO A 31 27.18 -12.31 -12.66
C PRO A 31 27.98 -13.54 -12.20
N GLU A 32 28.25 -13.65 -10.90
CA GLU A 32 29.06 -14.74 -10.30
C GLU A 32 28.52 -16.14 -10.66
N ASP A 33 27.20 -16.31 -10.72
CA ASP A 33 26.55 -17.59 -11.05
C ASP A 33 26.35 -17.80 -12.57
N GLY A 34 26.82 -16.88 -13.40
CA GLY A 34 26.61 -16.88 -14.84
C GLY A 34 25.19 -16.46 -15.27
N TRP A 35 25.00 -16.29 -16.58
CA TRP A 35 23.71 -15.92 -17.16
C TRP A 35 22.79 -17.13 -17.28
N THR A 36 21.55 -17.01 -16.81
CA THR A 36 20.48 -17.94 -17.17
C THR A 36 19.90 -17.53 -18.52
N ILE A 37 20.11 -18.35 -19.55
CA ILE A 37 19.73 -18.03 -20.93
C ILE A 37 18.59 -18.98 -21.35
N PRO A 38 17.32 -18.51 -21.36
CA PRO A 38 16.18 -19.36 -21.70
C PRO A 38 16.09 -19.68 -23.20
N SER A 39 16.68 -18.84 -24.06
CA SER A 39 16.66 -19.00 -25.52
C SER A 39 17.88 -18.33 -26.15
N THR A 40 18.37 -18.86 -27.28
CA THR A 40 19.52 -18.30 -28.01
C THR A 40 19.16 -18.03 -29.46
N PRO A 41 19.86 -17.11 -30.16
CA PRO A 41 19.64 -16.91 -31.59
C PRO A 41 19.85 -18.19 -32.43
N ALA A 42 20.76 -19.08 -32.01
CA ALA A 42 21.02 -20.35 -32.69
C ALA A 42 19.94 -21.42 -32.45
N ARG A 43 19.18 -21.30 -31.35
CA ARG A 43 18.09 -22.20 -30.96
C ARG A 43 16.93 -21.37 -30.37
N PRO A 44 16.17 -20.67 -31.23
CA PRO A 44 15.13 -19.77 -30.76
C PRO A 44 13.92 -20.57 -30.25
N LEU A 45 13.45 -20.24 -29.04
CA LEU A 45 12.15 -20.69 -28.54
C LEU A 45 11.03 -19.74 -28.98
N SER A 46 9.82 -20.28 -29.13
CA SER A 46 8.64 -19.47 -29.41
C SER A 46 8.22 -18.66 -28.18
N TRP A 47 7.59 -17.50 -28.40
CA TRP A 47 7.13 -16.66 -27.29
C TRP A 47 6.06 -17.37 -26.44
N GLU A 48 5.23 -18.22 -27.03
CA GLU A 48 4.23 -19.02 -26.32
C GLU A 48 4.89 -19.97 -25.32
N THR A 49 6.02 -20.56 -25.70
CA THR A 49 6.80 -21.47 -24.85
C THR A 49 7.45 -20.73 -23.69
N LEU A 50 7.99 -19.54 -23.97
CA LEU A 50 8.63 -18.67 -22.96
C LEU A 50 7.61 -18.14 -21.94
N VAL A 51 6.40 -17.80 -22.40
CA VAL A 51 5.34 -17.21 -21.57
C VAL A 51 4.50 -18.28 -20.86
N GLY A 52 4.46 -19.51 -21.37
CA GLY A 52 3.71 -20.64 -20.79
C GLY A 52 4.18 -21.07 -19.40
N GLN A 53 5.37 -20.62 -18.96
CA GLN A 53 5.90 -20.88 -17.61
C GLN A 53 5.45 -19.85 -16.57
N VAL A 54 4.66 -18.85 -16.97
CA VAL A 54 4.28 -17.69 -16.15
C VAL A 54 2.81 -17.82 -15.70
N THR A 55 2.52 -17.52 -14.43
CA THR A 55 1.15 -17.62 -13.89
C THR A 55 0.19 -16.57 -14.47
N SER A 56 -1.10 -16.87 -14.50
CA SER A 56 -2.15 -15.95 -14.96
C SER A 56 -2.21 -14.61 -14.19
N ALA A 57 -1.68 -14.56 -12.96
CA ALA A 57 -1.56 -13.34 -12.17
C ALA A 57 -0.36 -12.49 -12.61
N GLN A 58 0.79 -13.12 -12.85
CA GLN A 58 1.98 -12.46 -13.39
C GLN A 58 1.71 -11.88 -14.78
N LEU A 59 1.00 -12.62 -15.65
CA LEU A 59 0.59 -12.12 -16.97
C LEU A 59 -0.31 -10.88 -16.89
N ARG A 60 -1.19 -10.80 -15.88
CA ARG A 60 -2.01 -9.59 -15.66
C ARG A 60 -1.17 -8.39 -15.27
N PHE A 61 -0.09 -8.59 -14.50
CA PHE A 61 0.84 -7.55 -14.11
C PHE A 61 1.72 -7.07 -15.28
N SER A 62 2.05 -7.98 -16.21
CA SER A 62 2.81 -7.67 -17.43
C SER A 62 1.98 -7.00 -18.53
N ARG A 63 0.66 -6.84 -18.35
CA ARG A 63 -0.16 -6.11 -19.32
C ARG A 63 0.17 -4.63 -19.27
N VAL A 64 0.53 -4.08 -20.43
CA VAL A 64 0.66 -2.63 -20.62
C VAL A 64 -0.72 -2.00 -20.40
N ALA A 65 -0.91 -1.36 -19.25
CA ALA A 65 -2.11 -0.57 -18.98
C ALA A 65 -1.97 0.79 -19.68
N GLY A 66 -2.63 0.95 -20.82
CA GLY A 66 -2.74 2.25 -21.49
C GLY A 66 -3.41 3.26 -20.56
N VAL A 67 -2.89 4.49 -20.52
CA VAL A 67 -3.43 5.64 -19.76
C VAL A 67 -4.84 6.05 -20.23
N SER A 68 -5.34 5.44 -21.30
CA SER A 68 -6.68 5.62 -21.85
C SER A 68 -7.44 4.29 -21.92
N ASN A 69 -7.85 3.73 -20.79
CA ASN A 69 -8.84 2.64 -20.80
C ASN A 69 -10.27 3.23 -20.75
N PRO A 70 -11.01 3.29 -21.87
CA PRO A 70 -12.36 3.84 -21.91
C PRO A 70 -13.38 3.00 -21.13
N VAL A 71 -13.07 1.73 -20.80
CA VAL A 71 -13.97 0.85 -20.03
C VAL A 71 -14.26 1.43 -18.64
N GLN A 72 -13.31 2.17 -18.05
CA GLN A 72 -13.51 2.84 -16.77
C GLN A 72 -14.49 4.03 -16.84
N LYS A 73 -14.66 4.64 -18.03
CA LYS A 73 -15.59 5.76 -18.24
C LYS A 73 -17.04 5.31 -18.40
N TYR A 74 -17.27 4.11 -18.93
CA TYR A 74 -18.62 3.60 -19.21
C TYR A 74 -19.12 2.58 -18.17
N GLY A 75 -18.23 1.95 -17.41
CA GLY A 75 -18.61 0.96 -16.38
C GLY A 75 -19.43 1.55 -15.22
N ALA A 76 -19.15 2.80 -14.81
CA ALA A 76 -19.90 3.45 -13.74
C ALA A 76 -21.36 3.72 -14.13
N GLY A 77 -21.61 4.14 -15.38
CA GLY A 77 -22.96 4.46 -15.86
C GLY A 77 -23.89 3.24 -15.94
N VAL A 78 -23.37 2.08 -16.34
CA VAL A 78 -24.16 0.84 -16.44
C VAL A 78 -24.53 0.30 -15.05
N LEU A 79 -23.62 0.38 -14.07
CA LEU A 79 -23.88 -0.07 -12.69
C LEU A 79 -24.91 0.81 -11.97
N SER A 80 -24.87 2.13 -12.18
CA SER A 80 -25.86 3.05 -11.62
C SER A 80 -27.28 2.80 -12.14
N LEU A 81 -27.43 2.50 -13.44
CA LEU A 81 -28.74 2.22 -14.03
C LEU A 81 -29.33 0.89 -13.53
N ALA A 82 -28.50 -0.13 -13.37
CA ALA A 82 -28.91 -1.42 -12.82
C ALA A 82 -29.32 -1.33 -11.33
N ALA A 83 -28.58 -0.54 -10.54
CA ALA A 83 -28.90 -0.31 -9.13
C ALA A 83 -30.24 0.45 -8.94
N LEU A 84 -30.50 1.46 -9.78
CA LEU A 84 -31.77 2.20 -9.76
C LEU A 84 -32.96 1.31 -10.13
N LEU A 85 -32.84 0.49 -11.17
CA LEU A 85 -33.90 -0.45 -11.57
C LEU A 85 -34.13 -1.54 -10.52
N GLY A 86 -33.07 -2.05 -9.90
CA GLY A 86 -33.17 -3.02 -8.80
C GLY A 86 -33.83 -2.43 -7.54
N GLY A 87 -33.52 -1.18 -7.19
CA GLY A 87 -34.11 -0.49 -6.04
C GLY A 87 -35.62 -0.25 -6.17
N VAL A 88 -36.10 0.11 -7.37
CA VAL A 88 -37.54 0.31 -7.63
C VAL A 88 -38.31 -1.00 -7.53
N VAL A 89 -37.76 -2.11 -8.04
CA VAL A 89 -38.38 -3.43 -7.95
C VAL A 89 -38.43 -3.93 -6.51
N TRP A 90 -37.40 -3.65 -5.71
CA TRP A 90 -37.36 -4.03 -4.29
C TRP A 90 -38.34 -3.21 -3.44
N TRP A 91 -38.43 -1.90 -3.67
CA TRP A 91 -39.36 -1.02 -2.93
C TRP A 91 -40.82 -1.41 -3.13
N ASN A 92 -41.20 -1.78 -4.36
CA ASN A 92 -42.57 -2.22 -4.68
C ASN A 92 -42.92 -3.63 -4.16
N ARG A 93 -41.98 -4.34 -3.53
CA ARG A 93 -42.19 -5.67 -2.94
C ARG A 93 -42.04 -5.70 -1.42
N LEU A 94 -41.88 -4.55 -0.77
CA LEU A 94 -41.84 -4.49 0.69
C LEU A 94 -43.24 -4.85 1.24
N PRO A 95 -43.36 -5.91 2.06
CA PRO A 95 -44.61 -6.22 2.73
C PRO A 95 -44.97 -5.12 3.73
N GLU A 96 -46.26 -4.88 3.94
CA GLU A 96 -46.74 -3.96 4.96
C GLU A 96 -46.20 -4.36 6.35
N PRO A 97 -45.78 -3.38 7.18
CA PRO A 97 -45.24 -3.69 8.50
C PRO A 97 -46.32 -4.41 9.33
N PRO A 98 -45.97 -5.52 10.02
CA PRO A 98 -46.94 -6.21 10.85
C PRO A 98 -47.42 -5.27 11.96
N VAL A 99 -48.75 -5.23 12.14
CA VAL A 99 -49.38 -4.53 13.26
C VAL A 99 -48.86 -5.16 14.55
N VAL A 100 -48.05 -4.41 15.29
CA VAL A 100 -47.48 -4.84 16.56
C VAL A 100 -48.61 -4.91 17.58
N PRO A 101 -48.89 -6.05 18.23
CA PRO A 101 -49.83 -6.09 19.33
C PRO A 101 -49.29 -5.22 20.48
N VAL A 102 -50.12 -4.30 20.96
CA VAL A 102 -49.80 -3.45 22.12
C VAL A 102 -49.64 -4.34 23.34
N VAL A 103 -48.40 -4.56 23.77
CA VAL A 103 -48.08 -5.23 25.03
C VAL A 103 -48.31 -4.20 26.15
N PRO A 104 -49.17 -4.46 27.15
CA PRO A 104 -49.35 -3.54 28.26
C PRO A 104 -48.02 -3.37 29.01
N ALA A 105 -47.65 -2.11 29.25
CA ALA A 105 -46.43 -1.76 29.95
C ALA A 105 -46.44 -2.35 31.37
N LEU A 106 -45.35 -3.04 31.73
CA LEU A 106 -45.16 -3.57 33.07
C LEU A 106 -45.14 -2.41 34.10
N PRO A 107 -45.71 -2.60 35.30
CA PRO A 107 -45.78 -1.56 36.32
C PRO A 107 -44.38 -1.07 36.72
N ALA A 108 -44.26 0.25 36.90
CA ALA A 108 -43.03 0.98 37.26
C ALA A 108 -42.06 0.27 38.24
N PRO A 109 -42.51 -0.36 39.34
CA PRO A 109 -41.59 -0.99 40.29
C PRO A 109 -40.78 -2.18 39.76
N VAL A 110 -41.14 -2.77 38.61
CA VAL A 110 -40.35 -3.86 37.99
C VAL A 110 -39.20 -3.31 37.12
N GLN A 111 -39.30 -2.07 36.65
CA GLN A 111 -38.27 -1.44 35.81
C GLN A 111 -37.05 -0.99 36.62
N ASP A 112 -37.24 -0.66 37.90
CA ASP A 112 -36.17 -0.20 38.79
C ASP A 112 -35.23 -1.32 39.27
N VAL A 113 -35.62 -2.60 39.14
CA VAL A 113 -34.78 -3.76 39.50
C VAL A 113 -33.74 -4.05 38.42
N PHE A 114 -34.01 -3.66 37.17
CA PHE A 114 -33.05 -3.72 36.06
C PHE A 114 -32.33 -2.38 35.91
N LYS A 115 -31.66 -1.91 36.97
CA LYS A 115 -30.56 -0.96 36.77
C LYS A 115 -29.51 -1.70 35.94
N LYS A 116 -29.57 -1.53 34.62
CA LYS A 116 -28.60 -2.04 33.65
C LYS A 116 -27.23 -1.71 34.22
N ALA A 117 -26.42 -2.74 34.48
CA ALA A 117 -25.04 -2.53 34.90
C ALA A 117 -24.41 -1.52 33.92
N PRO A 118 -23.64 -0.54 34.42
CA PRO A 118 -23.03 0.46 33.55
C PRO A 118 -22.29 -0.27 32.43
N GLU A 119 -22.60 0.07 31.17
CA GLU A 119 -21.96 -0.59 30.04
C GLU A 119 -20.44 -0.38 30.13
N PRO A 120 -19.63 -1.43 29.90
CA PRO A 120 -18.19 -1.27 29.86
C PRO A 120 -17.83 -0.24 28.79
N VAL A 121 -16.99 0.72 29.17
CA VAL A 121 -16.44 1.71 28.25
C VAL A 121 -15.22 1.06 27.60
N TYR A 122 -15.17 0.98 26.27
CA TYR A 122 -14.02 0.45 25.54
C TYR A 122 -13.16 1.59 25.02
N LEU A 123 -11.84 1.38 24.98
CA LEU A 123 -10.93 2.31 24.30
C LEU A 123 -11.22 2.31 22.79
N PRO A 124 -11.16 3.48 22.13
CA PRO A 124 -11.33 3.55 20.69
C PRO A 124 -10.22 2.77 19.99
N HIS A 125 -10.59 2.08 18.91
CA HIS A 125 -9.67 1.33 18.07
C HIS A 125 -8.73 2.28 17.29
N PRO A 126 -7.40 2.19 17.43
CA PRO A 126 -6.48 3.08 16.71
C PRO A 126 -6.57 2.95 15.19
N TRP A 127 -6.87 1.75 14.69
CA TRP A 127 -6.99 1.50 13.24
C TRP A 127 -8.20 2.18 12.60
N ALA A 128 -9.19 2.58 13.40
CA ALA A 128 -10.35 3.35 12.93
C ALA A 128 -9.97 4.74 12.43
N GLU A 129 -8.83 5.28 12.87
CA GLU A 129 -8.32 6.58 12.41
C GLU A 129 -7.26 6.46 11.32
N MET A 130 -6.90 5.23 10.94
CA MET A 130 -5.87 4.94 9.95
C MET A 130 -6.48 4.55 8.60
N PRO A 131 -5.82 4.87 7.47
CA PRO A 131 -6.25 4.41 6.16
C PRO A 131 -6.31 2.88 6.07
N VAL A 132 -7.35 2.36 5.43
CA VAL A 132 -7.42 0.94 5.07
C VAL A 132 -6.17 0.56 4.26
N ALA A 133 -5.47 -0.50 4.67
CA ALA A 133 -4.14 -0.82 4.16
C ALA A 133 -4.12 -1.03 2.63
N THR A 134 -5.16 -1.64 2.06
CA THR A 134 -5.28 -1.80 0.60
C THR A 134 -5.41 -0.47 -0.13
N ASP A 135 -6.20 0.47 0.40
CA ASP A 135 -6.42 1.79 -0.21
C ASP A 135 -5.16 2.65 -0.14
N PHE A 136 -4.46 2.58 0.99
CA PHE A 136 -3.15 3.19 1.17
C PHE A 136 -2.13 2.65 0.16
N LEU A 137 -1.98 1.32 0.09
CA LEU A 137 -1.04 0.65 -0.79
C LEU A 137 -1.33 0.97 -2.27
N ASN A 138 -2.59 0.88 -2.68
CA ASN A 138 -3.02 1.21 -4.04
C ASN A 138 -2.74 2.68 -4.40
N ARG A 139 -2.90 3.60 -3.44
CA ARG A 139 -2.58 5.02 -3.65
C ARG A 139 -1.07 5.24 -3.79
N CYS A 140 -0.26 4.61 -2.93
CA CYS A 140 1.19 4.69 -3.01
C CYS A 140 1.70 4.12 -4.35
N GLN A 141 1.20 2.96 -4.77
CA GLN A 141 1.52 2.33 -6.05
C GLN A 141 1.23 3.26 -7.24
N ARG A 142 0.06 3.90 -7.26
CA ARG A 142 -0.33 4.84 -8.33
C ARG A 142 0.63 6.02 -8.44
N TRP A 143 1.17 6.50 -7.32
CA TRP A 143 2.14 7.59 -7.32
C TRP A 143 3.53 7.13 -7.73
N ARG A 144 3.95 5.93 -7.33
CA ARG A 144 5.23 5.34 -7.74
C ARG A 144 5.42 5.32 -9.25
N PHE A 145 4.36 5.04 -10.03
CA PHE A 145 4.41 5.10 -11.49
C PHE A 145 4.45 6.52 -12.09
N ARG A 146 4.16 7.56 -11.29
CA ARG A 146 4.08 8.96 -11.75
C ARG A 146 5.28 9.80 -11.31
N VAL A 147 6.02 9.38 -10.28
CA VAL A 147 7.21 10.10 -9.80
C VAL A 147 8.36 9.90 -10.78
N PRO A 148 8.88 10.96 -11.42
CA PRO A 148 10.01 10.82 -12.33
C PRO A 148 11.30 10.49 -11.57
N VAL A 149 12.09 9.57 -12.11
CA VAL A 149 13.42 9.23 -11.55
C VAL A 149 14.44 10.36 -11.66
N SER A 150 14.16 11.36 -12.50
CA SER A 150 14.97 12.57 -12.63
C SER A 150 14.15 13.81 -13.00
N LEU A 151 14.58 14.97 -12.52
CA LEU A 151 13.99 16.28 -12.78
C LEU A 151 15.10 17.32 -12.96
N ASP A 152 15.30 17.80 -14.18
CA ASP A 152 16.31 18.80 -14.55
C ASP A 152 17.69 18.63 -13.86
N ARG A 153 18.33 17.48 -14.10
CA ARG A 153 19.61 17.09 -13.49
C ARG A 153 19.57 16.96 -11.96
N TRP A 154 18.42 16.61 -11.42
CA TRP A 154 18.29 16.05 -10.08
C TRP A 154 17.80 14.62 -10.20
N ARG A 155 18.34 13.72 -9.38
CA ARG A 155 18.02 12.30 -9.39
C ARG A 155 17.17 11.97 -8.17
N LEU A 156 16.12 11.18 -8.36
CA LEU A 156 15.32 10.67 -7.26
C LEU A 156 16.18 9.77 -6.38
N GLU A 157 16.14 10.01 -5.07
CA GLU A 157 16.88 9.21 -4.09
C GLU A 157 15.94 8.42 -3.20
N ARG A 158 14.87 9.05 -2.71
CA ARG A 158 13.91 8.43 -1.80
C ARG A 158 12.49 8.89 -2.12
N VAL A 159 11.54 8.00 -1.92
CA VAL A 159 10.12 8.33 -1.85
C VAL A 159 9.54 7.67 -0.62
N ARG A 160 8.70 8.39 0.12
CA ARG A 160 7.98 7.88 1.29
C ARG A 160 6.51 8.23 1.17
N CYS A 161 5.67 7.22 1.20
CA CYS A 161 4.22 7.33 1.35
C CYS A 161 3.89 7.27 2.84
N SER A 162 3.10 8.22 3.34
CA SER A 162 2.54 8.25 4.69
C SER A 162 1.07 8.68 4.62
N ALA A 163 0.28 8.56 5.69
CA ALA A 163 -1.15 8.87 5.65
C ALA A 163 -1.46 10.30 5.16
N GLU A 164 -0.54 11.24 5.41
CA GLU A 164 -0.64 12.65 5.04
C GLU A 164 -0.34 12.90 3.56
N GLY A 165 0.56 12.13 2.96
CA GLY A 165 1.06 12.45 1.64
C GLY A 165 2.21 11.59 1.10
N LEU A 166 2.69 12.03 -0.06
CA LEU A 166 3.87 11.49 -0.71
C LEU A 166 5.01 12.49 -0.55
N GLU A 167 6.08 12.07 0.09
CA GLU A 167 7.34 12.79 0.14
C GLU A 167 8.30 12.21 -0.89
N THR A 168 8.87 13.06 -1.74
CA THR A 168 9.90 12.65 -2.71
C THR A 168 11.16 13.48 -2.48
N MET A 169 12.30 12.82 -2.36
CA MET A 169 13.60 13.43 -2.14
C MET A 169 14.47 13.24 -3.37
N TYR A 170 15.01 14.36 -3.86
CA TYR A 170 15.89 14.41 -5.01
C TYR A 170 17.25 14.95 -4.61
N GLN A 171 18.29 14.35 -5.20
CA GLN A 171 19.68 14.75 -5.05
C GLN A 171 20.20 15.43 -6.32
N ARG A 172 20.79 16.60 -6.16
CA ARG A 172 21.38 17.38 -7.25
C ARG A 172 22.51 16.61 -7.94
N GLN A 173 22.48 16.60 -9.27
CA GLN A 173 23.55 16.06 -10.11
C GLN A 173 24.41 17.19 -10.70
N PRO A 174 25.63 16.90 -11.20
CA PRO A 174 26.50 17.91 -11.80
C PRO A 174 25.79 18.77 -12.86
N GLY A 175 25.94 20.09 -12.72
CA GLY A 175 25.31 21.08 -13.60
C GLY A 175 23.82 21.33 -13.36
N GLY A 176 23.17 20.66 -12.39
CA GLY A 176 21.83 21.04 -11.94
C GLY A 176 21.83 22.35 -11.16
N THR A 177 20.70 23.05 -11.08
CA THR A 177 20.53 24.23 -10.21
C THR A 177 19.22 24.13 -9.44
N ALA A 178 19.15 24.78 -8.28
CA ALA A 178 17.94 24.78 -7.45
C ALA A 178 16.77 25.50 -8.16
N SER A 179 17.03 26.62 -8.85
CA SER A 179 16.00 27.39 -9.57
C SER A 179 15.30 26.56 -10.66
N ARG A 180 16.10 25.89 -11.47
CA ARG A 180 15.64 25.03 -12.56
C ARG A 180 14.88 23.80 -12.07
N PHE A 181 15.36 23.20 -10.99
CA PHE A 181 14.63 22.12 -10.32
C PHE A 181 13.28 22.60 -9.77
N ALA A 182 13.24 23.75 -9.11
CA ALA A 182 12.00 24.33 -8.58
C ALA A 182 10.98 24.61 -9.69
N GLU A 183 11.42 25.16 -10.83
CA GLU A 183 10.57 25.36 -12.00
C GLU A 183 10.01 24.03 -12.52
N ARG A 184 10.87 23.01 -12.65
CA ARG A 184 10.45 21.70 -13.16
C ARG A 184 9.51 20.97 -12.19
N VAL A 185 9.76 21.05 -10.89
CA VAL A 185 8.87 20.52 -9.84
C VAL A 185 7.51 21.20 -9.91
N LYS A 186 7.47 22.52 -10.15
CA LYS A 186 6.20 23.24 -10.31
C LYS A 186 5.43 22.77 -11.54
N GLN A 187 6.10 22.47 -12.65
CA GLN A 187 5.45 21.93 -13.86
C GLN A 187 4.94 20.49 -13.68
N VAL A 188 5.70 19.63 -12.99
CA VAL A 188 5.37 18.20 -12.87
C VAL A 188 4.39 17.93 -11.74
N PHE A 189 4.62 18.52 -10.57
CA PHE A 189 3.84 18.23 -9.36
C PHE A 189 2.91 19.36 -8.95
N ASN A 190 3.00 20.54 -9.58
CA ASN A 190 2.32 21.76 -9.14
C ASN A 190 2.64 22.13 -7.67
N ARG A 191 3.86 21.81 -7.22
CA ARG A 191 4.37 22.07 -5.87
C ARG A 191 5.66 22.89 -5.93
N THR A 192 6.11 23.33 -4.76
CA THR A 192 7.38 24.01 -4.57
C THR A 192 8.27 23.09 -3.73
N PRO A 193 9.52 22.81 -4.15
CA PRO A 193 10.43 22.02 -3.35
C PRO A 193 10.95 22.82 -2.15
N VAL A 194 11.27 22.12 -1.07
CA VAL A 194 12.05 22.62 0.06
C VAL A 194 13.48 22.13 -0.09
N PHE A 195 14.46 23.02 -0.01
CA PHE A 195 15.86 22.68 -0.14
C PHE A 195 16.54 22.58 1.22
N ASN A 196 17.37 21.56 1.41
CA ASN A 196 18.24 21.49 2.57
C ASN A 196 19.44 22.44 2.38
N LEU A 197 19.36 23.62 2.98
CA LEU A 197 20.42 24.63 2.86
C LEU A 197 21.68 24.27 3.65
N VAL A 198 21.56 23.43 4.68
CA VAL A 198 22.70 22.96 5.49
C VAL A 198 23.61 22.05 4.67
N SER A 199 23.06 21.25 3.74
CA SER A 199 23.84 20.43 2.81
C SER A 199 24.21 21.18 1.51
N GLY A 200 24.22 22.52 1.55
CA GLY A 200 24.55 23.38 0.41
C GLY A 200 23.47 23.42 -0.67
N GLY A 201 22.22 23.08 -0.32
CA GLY A 201 21.11 23.06 -1.26
C GLY A 201 21.21 21.93 -2.30
N ASN A 202 21.89 20.83 -1.97
CA ASN A 202 22.06 19.69 -2.87
C ASN A 202 20.93 18.65 -2.74
N GLU A 203 20.08 18.78 -1.73
CA GLU A 203 18.91 17.94 -1.52
C GLU A 203 17.63 18.78 -1.59
N GLY A 204 16.64 18.26 -2.31
CA GLY A 204 15.35 18.91 -2.54
C GLY A 204 14.22 17.94 -2.24
N VAL A 205 13.34 18.33 -1.33
CA VAL A 205 12.17 17.56 -0.92
C VAL A 205 10.91 18.16 -1.51
N VAL A 206 10.06 17.33 -2.10
CA VAL A 206 8.74 17.70 -2.59
C VAL A 206 7.71 16.90 -1.83
N PHE A 207 6.79 17.59 -1.14
CA PHE A 207 5.67 16.97 -0.48
C PHE A 207 4.39 17.16 -1.28
N ILE A 208 3.68 16.07 -1.53
CA ILE A 208 2.42 16.03 -2.26
C ILE A 208 1.35 15.51 -1.30
N PRO A 209 0.51 16.39 -0.74
CA PRO A 209 -0.54 15.98 0.19
C PRO A 209 -1.60 15.17 -0.54
N TRP A 210 -2.20 14.24 0.16
CA TRP A 210 -3.29 13.43 -0.37
C TRP A 210 -4.66 13.98 0.03
N ALA A 211 -5.69 13.60 -0.73
CA ALA A 211 -7.06 13.71 -0.24
C ALA A 211 -7.24 12.79 0.97
N LYS A 212 -8.22 13.08 1.84
CA LYS A 212 -8.52 12.20 2.98
C LYS A 212 -8.80 10.76 2.50
N PHE A 213 -8.42 9.79 3.31
CA PHE A 213 -8.79 8.40 3.09
C PHE A 213 -10.19 8.13 3.64
N THR A 214 -10.81 7.07 3.10
CA THR A 214 -11.90 6.41 3.79
C THR A 214 -11.30 5.68 4.98
N LEU A 215 -11.88 5.93 6.15
CA LEU A 215 -11.51 5.28 7.40
C LEU A 215 -12.53 4.19 7.70
N GLN A 216 -12.08 3.12 8.32
CA GLN A 216 -12.92 1.98 8.65
C GLN A 216 -12.49 1.39 9.99
N ASP A 217 -13.49 1.14 10.82
CA ASP A 217 -13.36 0.39 12.06
C ASP A 217 -13.90 -1.02 11.85
N GLU A 218 -13.12 -1.88 11.18
CA GLU A 218 -13.48 -3.29 11.04
C GLU A 218 -13.13 -4.10 12.28
N ALA A 219 -13.87 -5.19 12.50
CA ALA A 219 -13.52 -6.15 13.53
C ALA A 219 -12.15 -6.77 13.24
N ALA A 220 -11.22 -6.68 14.17
CA ALA A 220 -9.92 -7.33 14.07
C ALA A 220 -10.05 -8.85 14.30
N PRO A 221 -9.23 -9.70 13.65
CA PRO A 221 -9.15 -11.13 13.96
C PRO A 221 -8.56 -11.37 15.35
N ASP A 222 -8.71 -12.58 15.90
CA ASP A 222 -8.03 -12.94 17.14
C ASP A 222 -6.50 -12.95 16.99
N ALA A 223 -5.77 -12.69 18.09
CA ALA A 223 -4.32 -12.58 18.09
C ALA A 223 -3.61 -13.80 17.48
N GLY A 224 -4.07 -15.02 17.82
CA GLY A 224 -3.50 -16.26 17.28
C GLY A 224 -3.63 -16.33 15.77
N THR A 225 -4.84 -16.14 15.24
CA THR A 225 -5.12 -16.15 13.80
C THR A 225 -4.35 -15.06 13.07
N GLN A 226 -4.36 -13.83 13.56
CA GLN A 226 -3.73 -12.69 12.89
C GLN A 226 -2.22 -12.89 12.75
N LEU A 227 -1.56 -13.30 13.85
CA LEU A 227 -0.13 -13.54 13.86
C LEU A 227 0.25 -14.75 13.00
N MET A 228 -0.45 -15.87 13.13
CA MET A 228 -0.18 -17.07 12.33
C MET A 228 -0.35 -16.79 10.83
N GLN A 229 -1.38 -16.06 10.42
CA GLN A 229 -1.62 -15.69 9.03
C GLN A 229 -0.49 -14.80 8.50
N ALA A 230 -0.12 -13.75 9.23
CA ALA A 230 0.95 -12.83 8.83
C ALA A 230 2.32 -13.54 8.73
N VAL A 231 2.69 -14.30 9.76
CA VAL A 231 3.96 -15.03 9.81
C VAL A 231 4.04 -16.05 8.67
N SER A 232 3.01 -16.90 8.51
CA SER A 232 2.97 -17.92 7.46
C SER A 232 3.04 -17.29 6.07
N TRP A 233 2.38 -16.14 5.90
CA TRP A 233 2.40 -15.40 4.64
C TRP A 233 3.80 -14.91 4.28
N PHE A 234 4.47 -14.17 5.16
CA PHE A 234 5.81 -13.63 4.88
C PHE A 234 6.86 -14.74 4.74
N GLN A 235 6.74 -15.82 5.51
CA GLN A 235 7.58 -17.01 5.34
C GLN A 235 7.39 -17.66 3.96
N SER A 236 6.15 -17.78 3.48
CA SER A 236 5.86 -18.32 2.14
C SER A 236 6.45 -17.47 1.01
N ARG A 237 6.60 -16.17 1.25
CA ARG A 237 7.23 -15.21 0.32
C ARG A 237 8.75 -15.12 0.46
N GLN A 238 9.34 -15.84 1.42
CA GLN A 238 10.77 -15.77 1.75
C GLN A 238 11.24 -14.34 2.05
N VAL A 239 10.37 -13.55 2.67
CA VAL A 239 10.65 -12.15 3.06
C VAL A 239 10.97 -12.12 4.54
N SER A 240 12.12 -11.55 4.89
CA SER A 240 12.46 -11.26 6.29
C SER A 240 11.61 -10.10 6.79
N PHE A 241 10.92 -10.29 7.91
CA PHE A 241 10.14 -9.26 8.58
C PHE A 241 10.47 -9.24 10.07
N SER A 242 10.46 -8.06 10.67
CA SER A 242 10.47 -7.91 12.12
C SER A 242 9.05 -7.72 12.61
N LEU A 243 8.75 -8.26 13.79
CA LEU A 243 7.47 -8.13 14.46
C LEU A 243 7.70 -7.90 15.94
N SER A 244 7.09 -6.85 16.48
CA SER A 244 7.22 -6.48 17.90
C SER A 244 5.86 -6.13 18.47
N GLU A 245 5.49 -6.76 19.58
CA GLU A 245 4.30 -6.37 20.35
C GLU A 245 4.51 -5.01 21.00
N VAL A 246 3.53 -4.12 20.81
CA VAL A 246 3.48 -2.83 21.49
C VAL A 246 2.86 -3.06 22.86
N LYS A 247 3.72 -3.15 23.88
CA LYS A 247 3.26 -3.26 25.27
C LYS A 247 2.63 -1.93 25.68
N THR A 248 1.36 -1.97 26.04
CA THR A 248 0.70 -0.80 26.60
C THR A 248 1.19 -0.57 28.03
N PRO A 249 1.51 0.69 28.41
CA PRO A 249 1.84 1.01 29.79
C PRO A 249 0.66 0.66 30.69
N PRO A 250 0.89 0.03 31.86
CA PRO A 250 -0.19 -0.20 32.82
C PRO A 250 -0.81 1.14 33.20
N VAL A 251 -2.15 1.20 33.24
CA VAL A 251 -2.87 2.35 33.77
C VAL A 251 -2.41 2.56 35.22
N MET A 252 -1.74 3.68 35.48
CA MET A 252 -1.18 3.95 36.81
C MET A 252 -2.34 4.20 37.80
N PRO A 253 -2.41 3.49 38.94
CA PRO A 253 -3.43 3.77 39.95
C PRO A 253 -3.11 5.13 40.59
N GLY A 254 -3.93 6.15 40.33
CA GLY A 254 -3.77 7.46 40.98
C GLY A 254 -4.34 8.68 40.26
N ASN A 255 -4.68 8.60 38.98
CA ASN A 255 -5.26 9.74 38.25
C ASN A 255 -6.79 9.89 38.43
N ASP A 256 -7.44 8.93 39.08
CA ASP A 256 -8.89 8.88 39.25
C ASP A 256 -9.31 9.05 40.72
N ALA A 257 -8.54 9.80 41.51
CA ALA A 257 -8.96 10.23 42.85
C ALA A 257 -10.05 11.31 42.77
N GLY A 258 -11.14 11.04 42.04
CA GLY A 258 -12.25 12.00 41.89
C GLY A 258 -13.45 11.60 41.03
N THR A 259 -13.44 10.46 40.32
CA THR A 259 -14.61 10.05 39.54
C THR A 259 -14.87 8.55 39.69
N ASP A 260 -16.10 8.21 40.07
CA ASP A 260 -16.74 6.89 39.95
C ASP A 260 -16.86 6.47 38.45
N GLY A 261 -15.78 6.59 37.68
CA GLY A 261 -15.71 6.32 36.25
C GLY A 261 -15.26 4.89 36.01
N VAL A 262 -16.03 4.14 35.22
CA VAL A 262 -15.66 2.82 34.71
C VAL A 262 -14.32 2.93 33.99
N GLN A 263 -13.31 2.15 34.43
CA GLN A 263 -12.02 2.12 33.75
C GLN A 263 -12.22 1.61 32.32
N PRO A 264 -11.67 2.31 31.30
CA PRO A 264 -11.86 1.91 29.92
C PRO A 264 -11.10 0.59 29.65
N ILE A 265 -11.79 -0.36 29.01
CA ILE A 265 -11.26 -1.68 28.66
C ILE A 265 -10.60 -1.60 27.30
N GLN A 266 -9.39 -2.12 27.19
CA GLN A 266 -8.73 -2.37 25.90
C GLN A 266 -8.92 -3.84 25.54
N ASP A 267 -9.61 -4.13 24.44
CA ASP A 267 -9.91 -5.49 23.97
C ASP A 267 -9.12 -5.87 22.72
N TRP A 268 -7.95 -5.24 22.54
CA TRP A 268 -7.09 -5.43 21.37
C TRP A 268 -5.60 -5.37 21.70
N HIS A 269 -4.82 -6.11 20.90
CA HIS A 269 -3.37 -6.10 20.86
C HIS A 269 -2.87 -5.38 19.60
N GLU A 270 -1.74 -4.69 19.74
CA GLU A 270 -1.04 -4.07 18.61
C GLU A 270 0.35 -4.66 18.44
N TYR A 271 0.68 -5.04 17.21
CA TYR A 271 2.00 -5.46 16.81
C TYR A 271 2.51 -4.58 15.69
N THR A 272 3.73 -4.08 15.80
CA THR A 272 4.39 -3.34 14.74
C THR A 272 5.22 -4.29 13.89
N PHE A 273 5.19 -4.11 12.57
CA PHE A 273 6.05 -4.85 11.66
C PHE A 273 6.84 -3.93 10.73
N SER A 274 8.03 -4.40 10.37
CA SER A 274 8.88 -3.73 9.38
C SER A 274 9.47 -4.75 8.42
N ILE A 275 9.48 -4.40 7.14
CA ILE A 275 10.01 -5.22 6.05
C ILE A 275 10.93 -4.34 5.22
N THR A 276 12.13 -4.82 4.95
CA THR A 276 13.04 -4.21 3.97
C THR A 276 13.39 -5.24 2.90
N ASP A 277 13.04 -4.97 1.65
CA ASP A 277 13.17 -5.95 0.56
C ASP A 277 13.39 -5.26 -0.80
N LYS A 278 13.81 -6.02 -1.81
CA LYS A 278 13.98 -5.54 -3.20
C LYS A 278 12.73 -5.76 -4.05
N HIS A 279 11.81 -6.61 -3.61
CA HIS A 279 10.52 -6.82 -4.24
C HIS A 279 9.56 -5.68 -3.92
N MET A 280 8.67 -5.39 -4.86
CA MET A 280 7.72 -4.29 -4.70
C MET A 280 6.72 -4.59 -3.57
N PRO A 281 6.27 -3.58 -2.79
CA PRO A 281 5.34 -3.77 -1.69
C PRO A 281 4.05 -4.46 -2.09
N GLU A 282 3.56 -4.17 -3.30
CA GLU A 282 2.35 -4.77 -3.81
C GLU A 282 2.54 -6.26 -4.09
N TRP A 283 3.74 -6.70 -4.50
CA TRP A 283 4.05 -8.12 -4.63
C TRP A 283 4.10 -8.78 -3.26
N ILE A 284 4.80 -8.19 -2.29
CA ILE A 284 4.99 -8.74 -0.94
C ILE A 284 3.65 -8.94 -0.22
N LEU A 285 2.75 -7.95 -0.31
CA LEU A 285 1.48 -7.95 0.41
C LEU A 285 0.32 -8.57 -0.38
N GLN A 286 0.52 -8.97 -1.65
CA GLN A 286 -0.56 -9.49 -2.51
C GLN A 286 -1.12 -10.82 -1.99
N GLY A 287 -2.31 -10.80 -1.41
CA GLY A 287 -2.98 -12.01 -0.92
C GLY A 287 -2.86 -12.21 0.59
N LEU A 288 -2.14 -11.33 1.29
CA LEU A 288 -2.24 -11.23 2.74
C LEU A 288 -3.69 -10.83 3.11
N ALA A 289 -4.22 -11.44 4.17
CA ALA A 289 -5.48 -10.99 4.76
C ALA A 289 -5.26 -9.62 5.43
N MET A 290 -5.85 -8.56 4.87
CA MET A 290 -5.59 -7.18 5.29
C MET A 290 -6.50 -6.70 6.43
N GLN A 291 -7.34 -7.58 6.98
CA GLN A 291 -8.22 -7.27 8.11
C GLN A 291 -7.39 -7.02 9.36
N GLY A 292 -7.61 -5.89 10.05
CA GLY A 292 -6.77 -5.49 11.19
C GLY A 292 -5.33 -5.11 10.80
N VAL A 293 -5.01 -4.98 9.51
CA VAL A 293 -3.69 -4.51 9.04
C VAL A 293 -3.77 -3.04 8.70
N ARG A 294 -2.80 -2.25 9.17
CA ARG A 294 -2.63 -0.83 8.79
C ARG A 294 -1.19 -0.57 8.38
N LEU A 295 -1.01 0.16 7.28
CA LEU A 295 0.32 0.57 6.81
C LEU A 295 0.58 1.98 7.31
N SER A 296 1.67 2.17 8.04
CA SER A 296 2.11 3.50 8.50
C SER A 296 2.99 4.17 7.46
N SER A 297 3.88 3.40 6.81
CA SER A 297 4.70 3.93 5.73
C SER A 297 5.02 2.88 4.66
N VAL A 298 5.12 3.35 3.42
CA VAL A 298 5.72 2.60 2.31
C VAL A 298 6.73 3.50 1.64
N ALA A 299 8.00 3.17 1.79
CA ALA A 299 9.11 3.92 1.22
C ALA A 299 9.89 3.10 0.20
N TYR A 300 10.54 3.79 -0.72
CA TYR A 300 11.56 3.19 -1.58
C TYR A 300 12.72 4.14 -1.78
N THR A 301 13.92 3.58 -1.82
CA THR A 301 15.15 4.28 -2.17
C THR A 301 15.64 3.82 -3.54
N LEU A 302 16.25 4.72 -4.29
CA LEU A 302 16.86 4.45 -5.59
C LEU A 302 18.37 4.64 -5.50
N SER A 303 19.11 3.55 -5.56
CA SER A 303 20.58 3.59 -5.54
C SER A 303 21.13 4.31 -6.78
N PRO A 304 22.37 4.83 -6.74
CA PRO A 304 23.03 5.39 -7.92
C PRO A 304 23.12 4.41 -9.10
N GLN A 305 23.13 3.11 -8.82
CA GLN A 305 23.14 2.01 -9.81
C GLN A 305 21.72 1.66 -10.31
N GLY A 306 20.71 2.44 -9.94
CA GLY A 306 19.32 2.26 -10.35
C GLY A 306 18.55 1.21 -9.55
N GLN A 307 19.09 0.69 -8.45
CA GLN A 307 18.44 -0.37 -7.67
C GLN A 307 17.43 0.17 -6.67
N PHE A 308 16.23 -0.41 -6.68
CA PHE A 308 15.19 -0.11 -5.69
C PHE A 308 15.34 -0.98 -4.45
N THR A 309 15.25 -0.35 -3.28
CA THR A 309 15.03 -1.02 -2.00
C THR A 309 13.76 -0.45 -1.39
N TYR A 310 12.84 -1.32 -1.01
CA TYR A 310 11.56 -0.98 -0.42
C TYR A 310 11.59 -1.18 1.09
N GLN A 311 10.95 -0.27 1.82
CA GLN A 311 10.74 -0.35 3.25
C GLN A 311 9.24 -0.21 3.51
N ILE A 312 8.66 -1.19 4.20
CA ILE A 312 7.24 -1.22 4.56
C ILE A 312 7.17 -1.23 6.08
N GLU A 313 6.40 -0.31 6.63
CA GLU A 313 6.12 -0.22 8.06
C GLU A 313 4.61 -0.27 8.26
N GLY A 314 4.18 -0.98 9.30
CA GLY A 314 2.77 -1.10 9.60
C GLY A 314 2.49 -1.71 10.96
N HIS A 315 1.21 -1.89 11.20
CA HIS A 315 0.60 -2.37 12.42
C HIS A 315 -0.32 -3.54 12.09
N LEU A 316 -0.27 -4.57 12.92
CA LEU A 316 -1.25 -5.64 12.98
C LEU A 316 -2.02 -5.45 14.29
N TYR A 317 -3.31 -5.20 14.16
CA TYR A 317 -4.24 -5.17 15.27
C TYR A 317 -4.96 -6.51 15.34
N ALA A 318 -5.12 -6.99 16.56
CA ALA A 318 -5.83 -8.21 16.83
C ALA A 318 -6.72 -8.03 18.05
N LYS A 319 -7.85 -8.71 18.08
CA LYS A 319 -8.71 -8.77 19.24
C LYS A 319 -8.10 -9.69 20.31
N GLU A 320 -8.30 -9.32 21.57
CA GLU A 320 -8.06 -10.18 22.74
C GLU A 320 -8.93 -11.45 22.71
#